data_AF-A0A5R2MTT3-F1
#
_entry.id   AF-A0A5R2MTT3-F1
#
_cell.length_a   1.000
_cell.length_b   1.000
_cell.length_c   1.000
_cell.angle_alpha   90.00
_cell.angle_beta   90.00
_cell.angle_gamma   90.00
#
_symmetry.space_group_name_H-M   'P 1'
#
loop_
_entity.id
_entity.type
_entity.pdbx_description
1 polymer ?
#
loop_
_entity_poly.entity_id
_entity_poly.type
_entity_poly.pdbx_seq_one_letter_code
_entity_poly.pdbx_strand_id
1 'polypeptide(L)'
;SLVTALFGRVASVICDMAKPYADRKLAAGGRRAVETYDIASVLMHLENGIAGTLQVNRSAWGRKGRIAIQIFGSKGSILFDQERMNEFQLYLTSDRPTEQ
;
A
#
# COMPACT_ATOMS: atom_id res chain seq x y z
N SER A 1 -4.04 -2.81 11.71
CA SER A 1 -3.27 -2.56 10.49
C SER A 1 -2.46 -1.28 10.66
N LEU A 2 -1.49 -0.98 9.78
CA LEU A 2 -0.74 0.28 9.80
C LEU A 2 -1.66 1.50 9.69
N VAL A 3 -2.66 1.45 8.80
CA VAL A 3 -3.65 2.54 8.63
C VAL A 3 -4.37 2.82 9.96
N THR A 4 -4.89 1.79 10.63
CA THR A 4 -5.60 1.97 11.90
C THR A 4 -4.70 2.46 13.03
N ALA A 5 -3.47 1.95 13.11
CA ALA A 5 -2.52 2.34 14.14
C ALA A 5 -2.05 3.79 13.99
N LEU A 6 -1.91 4.29 12.76
CA LEU A 6 -1.38 5.63 12.48
C LEU A 6 -2.47 6.71 12.36
N PHE A 7 -3.64 6.36 11.80
CA PHE A 7 -4.63 7.35 11.37
C PHE A 7 -6.05 7.10 11.86
N GLY A 8 -6.32 5.92 12.43
CA GLY A 8 -7.65 5.53 12.90
C GLY A 8 -8.48 4.75 11.89
N ARG A 9 -9.80 4.72 12.09
CA ARG A 9 -10.70 3.83 11.36
C ARG A 9 -11.03 4.35 9.96
N VAL A 10 -11.23 3.41 9.03
CA VAL A 10 -11.70 3.69 7.67
C VAL A 10 -13.22 3.88 7.70
N ALA A 11 -13.71 4.96 7.09
CA ALA A 11 -15.13 5.28 6.99
C ALA A 11 -15.76 4.73 5.70
N SER A 12 -15.09 4.89 4.56
CA SER A 12 -15.60 4.46 3.27
C SER A 12 -14.49 4.10 2.29
N VAL A 13 -14.81 3.23 1.33
CA VAL A 13 -13.88 2.79 0.29
C VAL A 13 -14.58 2.62 -1.05
N ILE A 14 -13.81 2.78 -2.13
CA ILE A 14 -14.09 2.19 -3.44
C ILE A 14 -12.87 1.34 -3.83
N CYS A 15 -13.11 0.15 -4.36
CA CYS A 15 -12.07 -0.84 -4.62
C CYS A 15 -12.25 -1.43 -6.02
N ASP A 16 -11.15 -1.44 -6.78
CA ASP A 16 -11.01 -2.24 -8.00
C ASP A 16 -10.05 -3.40 -7.75
N MET A 17 -10.31 -4.56 -8.36
CA MET A 17 -9.54 -5.78 -8.14
C MET A 17 -9.24 -6.51 -9.44
N ALA A 18 -8.03 -7.07 -9.55
CA ALA A 18 -7.61 -7.82 -10.72
C ALA A 18 -7.13 -9.24 -10.38
N LYS A 19 -7.43 -10.15 -11.32
CA LYS A 19 -7.01 -11.55 -11.31
C LYS A 19 -6.12 -11.77 -12.54
N PRO A 20 -4.81 -11.49 -12.44
CA PRO A 20 -3.90 -11.50 -13.60
C PRO A 20 -3.73 -12.89 -14.23
N TYR A 21 -4.05 -13.96 -13.48
CA TYR A 21 -4.01 -15.34 -13.97
C TYR A 21 -5.38 -15.98 -13.77
N ALA A 22 -6.04 -16.37 -14.87
CA ALA A 22 -7.38 -16.96 -14.81
C ALA A 22 -7.39 -18.34 -14.12
N ASP A 23 -6.32 -19.12 -14.27
CA ASP A 23 -6.17 -20.46 -13.71
C ASP A 23 -4.70 -20.78 -13.35
N ARG A 24 -4.50 -21.81 -12.51
CA ARG A 24 -3.18 -22.30 -12.11
C ARG A 24 -3.10 -23.82 -12.23
N LYS A 25 -1.89 -24.34 -12.44
CA LYS A 25 -1.65 -25.79 -12.53
C LYS A 25 -1.88 -26.44 -11.17
N LEU A 26 -2.47 -27.64 -11.18
CA LEU A 26 -2.60 -28.49 -10.00
C LEU A 26 -1.40 -29.43 -9.87
N ALA A 27 -1.06 -29.81 -8.64
CA ALA A 27 0.04 -30.74 -8.39
C ALA A 27 -0.19 -32.13 -9.02
N ALA A 28 -1.44 -32.61 -9.03
CA ALA A 28 -1.84 -33.88 -9.64
C ALA A 28 -1.99 -33.82 -11.17
N GLY A 29 -1.63 -32.70 -11.82
CA GLY A 29 -1.89 -32.45 -13.23
C GLY A 29 -3.22 -31.73 -13.49
N GLY A 30 -3.35 -31.14 -14.68
CA GLY A 30 -4.48 -30.28 -15.04
C GLY A 30 -4.36 -28.84 -14.50
N ARG A 31 -5.43 -28.06 -14.66
CA ARG A 31 -5.51 -26.65 -14.26
C ARG A 31 -6.82 -26.41 -13.51
N ARG A 32 -6.83 -25.44 -12.60
CA ARG A 32 -8.03 -24.99 -11.89
C ARG A 32 -8.12 -23.47 -11.96
N ALA A 33 -9.33 -22.96 -12.15
CA ALA A 33 -9.63 -21.53 -12.09
C ALA A 33 -9.18 -20.92 -10.75
N VAL A 34 -8.53 -19.76 -10.82
CA VAL A 34 -8.19 -18.99 -9.63
C VAL A 34 -9.45 -18.35 -9.08
N GLU A 35 -9.69 -18.50 -7.78
CA GLU A 35 -10.90 -18.00 -7.11
C GLU A 35 -10.67 -16.66 -6.40
N THR A 36 -9.41 -16.25 -6.23
CA THR A 36 -9.02 -15.02 -5.51
C THR A 36 -8.52 -13.93 -6.45
N TYR A 37 -8.55 -12.68 -5.98
CA TYR A 37 -7.87 -11.57 -6.64
C TYR A 37 -6.44 -11.45 -6.10
N ASP A 38 -5.47 -11.22 -6.99
CA ASP A 38 -4.06 -11.04 -6.59
C ASP A 38 -3.69 -9.55 -6.43
N ILE A 39 -4.54 -8.66 -6.95
CA ILE A 39 -4.33 -7.21 -6.96
C ILE A 39 -5.60 -6.52 -6.46
N ALA A 40 -5.45 -5.53 -5.59
CA ALA A 40 -6.51 -4.62 -5.22
C ALA A 40 -6.00 -3.17 -5.12
N SER A 41 -6.79 -2.26 -5.67
CA SER A 41 -6.56 -0.83 -5.74
C SER A 41 -7.71 -0.13 -5.02
N VAL A 42 -7.42 0.52 -3.89
CA VAL A 42 -8.44 1.10 -3.02
C VAL A 42 -8.24 2.60 -2.89
N LEU A 43 -9.31 3.36 -3.12
CA LEU A 43 -9.42 4.74 -2.63
C LEU A 43 -10.24 4.71 -1.35
N MET A 44 -9.82 5.46 -0.32
CA MET A 44 -10.47 5.44 0.98
C MET A 44 -10.58 6.82 1.62
N HIS A 45 -11.62 6.99 2.42
CA HIS A 45 -11.75 8.08 3.39
C HIS A 45 -11.79 7.50 4.80
N LEU A 46 -11.07 8.12 5.73
CA LEU A 46 -11.05 7.77 7.15
C LEU A 46 -12.10 8.57 7.92
N GLU A 47 -12.48 8.11 9.11
CA GLU A 47 -13.49 8.76 9.97
C GLU A 47 -13.09 10.20 10.36
N ASN A 48 -11.78 10.52 10.36
CA ASN A 48 -11.24 11.85 10.64
C ASN A 48 -11.03 12.74 9.39
N GLY A 49 -11.54 12.33 8.23
CA GLY A 49 -11.49 13.12 6.99
C GLY A 49 -10.20 12.94 6.17
N ILE A 50 -9.24 12.12 6.60
CA ILE A 50 -8.06 11.79 5.78
C ILE A 50 -8.50 11.00 4.55
N ALA A 51 -8.07 11.45 3.37
CA ALA A 51 -8.17 10.70 2.12
C ALA A 51 -6.87 9.90 1.89
N GLY A 52 -6.98 8.70 1.36
CA GLY A 52 -5.82 7.86 1.11
C GLY A 52 -6.02 6.86 -0.04
N THR A 53 -4.92 6.28 -0.48
CA THR A 53 -4.90 5.19 -1.45
C THR A 53 -4.17 3.99 -0.85
N LEU A 54 -4.66 2.79 -1.14
CA LEU A 54 -4.00 1.53 -0.77
C LEU A 54 -3.89 0.66 -2.01
N GLN A 55 -2.69 0.15 -2.25
CA GLN A 55 -2.38 -0.72 -3.38
C GLN A 55 -1.75 -1.98 -2.82
N VAL A 56 -2.32 -3.13 -3.15
CA VAL A 56 -1.78 -4.44 -2.76
C VAL A 56 -1.69 -5.32 -3.99
N ASN A 57 -0.55 -5.98 -4.17
CA ASN A 57 -0.29 -6.80 -5.35
C ASN A 57 0.64 -7.97 -5.00
N ARG A 58 0.13 -9.20 -5.09
CA ARG A 58 0.87 -10.44 -4.84
C ARG A 58 1.63 -10.97 -6.05
N SER A 59 1.44 -10.34 -7.21
CA SER A 59 2.07 -10.66 -8.49
C SER A 59 3.03 -9.55 -8.96
N ALA A 60 3.45 -8.66 -8.05
CA ALA A 60 4.41 -7.59 -8.33
C ALA A 60 5.85 -8.12 -8.37
N TRP A 61 6.28 -8.59 -9.54
CA TRP A 61 7.65 -9.09 -9.76
C TRP A 61 8.71 -8.08 -9.29
N GLY A 62 9.76 -8.60 -8.63
CA GLY A 62 10.84 -7.80 -8.08
C GLY A 62 10.62 -7.31 -6.64
N ARG A 63 9.38 -7.28 -6.14
CA ARG A 63 9.07 -6.93 -4.74
C ARG A 63 9.04 -8.17 -3.87
N LYS A 64 9.76 -8.14 -2.75
CA LYS A 64 9.94 -9.30 -1.85
C LYS A 64 9.15 -9.13 -0.56
N GLY A 65 9.20 -7.94 0.01
CA GLY A 65 8.54 -7.60 1.27
C GLY A 65 8.10 -6.15 1.35
N ARG A 66 7.92 -5.49 0.20
CA ARG A 66 7.62 -4.05 0.13
C ARG A 66 6.30 -3.72 0.82
N ILE A 67 6.41 -2.92 1.87
CA ILE A 67 5.35 -2.08 2.40
C ILE A 67 5.88 -0.66 2.29
N ALA A 68 5.28 0.14 1.41
CA ALA A 68 5.67 1.52 1.20
C ALA A 68 4.57 2.45 1.71
N ILE A 69 4.94 3.40 2.56
CA ILE A 69 4.02 4.36 3.17
C ILE A 69 4.50 5.76 2.78
N GLN A 70 3.56 6.59 2.37
CA GLN A 70 3.81 8.01 2.09
C GLN A 70 2.72 8.81 2.79
N ILE A 71 3.16 9.75 3.63
CA ILE A 71 2.28 10.57 4.46
C ILE A 71 2.59 12.03 4.11
N PHE A 72 1.57 12.79 3.75
CA PHE A 72 1.70 14.19 3.41
C PHE A 72 0.83 15.02 4.35
N GLY A 73 1.48 15.87 5.13
CA GLY A 73 0.82 16.79 6.06
C GLY A 73 1.09 18.24 5.68
N SER A 74 0.49 19.16 6.43
CA SER A 74 0.62 20.59 6.16
C SER A 74 2.00 21.20 6.48
N LYS A 75 2.88 20.45 7.14
CA LYS A 75 4.22 20.91 7.58
C LYS A 75 5.37 20.02 7.10
N GLY A 76 5.06 19.02 6.27
CA GLY A 76 6.06 18.04 5.90
C GLY A 76 5.50 16.73 5.37
N SER A 77 6.40 15.79 5.11
CA SER A 77 6.06 14.44 4.67
C SER A 77 6.98 13.38 5.25
N ILE A 78 6.45 12.17 5.38
CA ILE A 78 7.19 10.99 5.83
C ILE A 78 7.08 9.91 4.76
N LEU A 79 8.21 9.33 4.36
CA LEU A 79 8.27 8.15 3.50
C LEU A 79 8.93 6.98 4.23
N PHE A 80 8.33 5.80 4.13
CA PHE A 80 8.86 4.57 4.70
C PHE A 80 8.81 3.44 3.67
N ASP A 81 9.81 2.56 3.70
CA ASP A 81 9.91 1.38 2.86
C ASP A 81 10.41 0.17 3.66
N GLN A 82 9.57 -0.83 3.83
CA GLN A 82 9.91 -2.04 4.59
C GLN A 82 11.09 -2.83 4.00
N GLU A 83 11.40 -2.69 2.70
CA GLU A 83 12.60 -3.30 2.11
C GLU A 83 13.89 -2.62 2.62
N ARG A 84 13.77 -1.44 3.24
CA ARG A 84 14.81 -0.73 3.99
C ARG A 84 14.29 -0.36 5.38
N MET A 85 13.86 -1.37 6.13
CA MET A 85 13.08 -1.21 7.37
C MET A 85 13.68 -0.33 8.47
N ASN A 86 14.99 -0.10 8.45
CA ASN A 86 15.71 0.65 9.49
C ASN A 86 15.84 2.16 9.18
N GLU A 87 15.21 2.62 8.10
CA GLU A 87 15.23 4.04 7.71
C GLU A 87 13.81 4.53 7.36
N PHE A 88 13.64 5.84 7.48
CA PHE A 88 12.53 6.58 6.91
C PHE A 88 13.06 7.94 6.43
N GLN A 89 12.36 8.56 5.51
CA GLN A 89 12.67 9.89 5.00
C GLN A 89 11.70 10.88 5.62
N LEU A 90 12.23 11.99 6.12
CA LEU A 90 11.46 13.08 6.71
C LEU A 90 11.76 14.35 5.92
N TYR A 91 10.70 15.06 5.55
CA TYR A 91 10.79 16.41 5.02
C TYR A 91 9.99 17.34 5.94
N LEU A 92 10.58 18.46 6.36
CA LEU A 92 9.89 19.51 7.09
C LEU A 92 9.95 20.82 6.31
N THR A 93 8.83 21.52 6.24
CA THR A 93 8.75 22.83 5.56
C THR A 93 9.53 23.91 6.30
N SER A 94 9.91 23.67 7.56
CA SER A 94 10.71 24.57 8.38
C SER A 94 12.22 24.40 8.22
N ASP A 95 12.67 23.29 7.61
CA ASP A 95 14.09 23.04 7.45
C ASP A 95 14.70 24.00 6.44
N ARG A 96 15.96 24.40 6.65
CA ARG A 96 16.63 25.31 5.72
C ARG A 96 16.83 24.59 4.39
N PRO A 97 16.87 25.32 3.25
CA PRO A 97 17.10 24.72 1.94
C PRO A 97 18.39 23.87 1.84
N THR A 98 19.36 24.10 2.72
CA THR A 98 20.63 23.36 2.80
C THR A 98 20.52 22.05 3.61
N GLU A 99 19.40 21.83 4.29
CA GLU A 99 19.13 20.68 5.16
C GLU A 99 18.09 19.72 4.54
N GLN A 100 17.62 20.04 3.33
CA GLN A 100 16.68 19.24 2.53
C GLN A 100 17.40 18.34 1.52
#